data_AF-A0A8T7FKX4-F1
#
_entry.id   AF-A0A8T7FKX4-F1
#
_cell.length_a   1.000
_cell.length_b   1.000
_cell.length_c   1.000
_cell.angle_alpha   90.00
_cell.angle_beta   90.00
_cell.angle_gamma   90.00
#
_symmetry.space_group_name_H-M   'P 1'
#
loop_
_entity.id
_entity.type
_entity.pdbx_description
1 polymer ?
#
loop_
_entity_poly.entity_id
_entity_poly.type
_entity_poly.pdbx_seq_one_letter_code
_entity_poly.pdbx_strand_id
1 'polypeptide(L)'
;MKPVRGHIARRIIFAYSGLAFVTILVSAGAIGGIRLLYQRLVLEARQRQEMALLSARIRSEALLLANSVQQYVIDAESGEAERLALEKHIVMLEELLQRAVDGINPDNVDESIAVGLALQNIMSFKVQSRRILDLSDQEGGFGPETKRQMDALLQHYQPELIKSLEDFEKLEGSAAKSSYAQADIYSLHLTIFIAMLSAAAVVFAIGMSVWLAKRLIIPLTALTENVKLQPELSLQRPIEISTDDEMGALAQALNH
;
A
#
# COMPACT_ATOMS: atom_id res chain seq x y z
N MET A 1 2.23 22.91 -43.51
CA MET A 1 1.96 21.49 -43.84
C MET A 1 0.86 21.45 -44.89
N LYS A 2 1.12 20.94 -46.11
CA LYS A 2 0.06 20.75 -47.10
C LYS A 2 -0.89 19.64 -46.59
N PRO A 3 -2.22 19.84 -46.60
CA PRO A 3 -3.14 18.83 -46.09
C PRO A 3 -3.05 17.57 -46.97
N VAL A 4 -2.79 16.42 -46.34
CA VAL A 4 -2.74 15.14 -47.06
C VAL A 4 -4.14 14.82 -47.59
N ARG A 5 -4.34 14.99 -48.90
CA ARG A 5 -5.59 14.69 -49.59
C ARG A 5 -5.63 13.20 -49.93
N GLY A 6 -6.07 12.38 -48.98
CA GLY A 6 -6.28 10.95 -49.21
C GLY A 6 -7.07 10.31 -48.07
N HIS A 7 -8.12 9.55 -48.40
CA HIS A 7 -8.94 8.86 -47.40
C HIS A 7 -8.12 7.81 -46.60
N ILE A 8 -7.14 7.18 -47.25
CA ILE A 8 -6.23 6.20 -46.64
C ILE A 8 -5.28 6.88 -45.64
N ALA A 9 -4.74 8.04 -46.00
CA ALA A 9 -3.88 8.85 -45.15
C ALA A 9 -4.54 9.23 -43.82
N ARG A 10 -5.78 9.73 -43.90
CA ARG A 10 -6.56 10.09 -42.71
C ARG A 10 -6.83 8.87 -41.86
N ARG A 11 -7.22 7.72 -42.44
CA ARG A 11 -7.46 6.48 -41.69
C ARG A 11 -6.22 6.01 -40.91
N ILE A 12 -5.04 6.07 -41.52
CA ILE A 12 -3.78 5.70 -40.86
C ILE A 12 -3.46 6.66 -39.71
N ILE A 13 -3.53 7.97 -39.95
CA ILE A 13 -3.31 8.97 -38.89
C ILE A 13 -4.31 8.78 -37.75
N PHE A 14 -5.60 8.61 -38.05
CA PHE A 14 -6.63 8.35 -37.04
C PHE A 14 -6.39 7.05 -36.27
N ALA A 15 -5.91 5.98 -36.90
CA ALA A 15 -5.60 4.73 -36.23
C ALA A 15 -4.46 4.87 -35.21
N TYR A 16 -3.36 5.53 -35.58
CA TYR A 16 -2.24 5.75 -34.66
C TYR A 16 -2.51 6.83 -33.60
N SER A 17 -3.26 7.89 -33.93
CA SER A 17 -3.75 8.84 -32.92
C SER A 17 -4.72 8.18 -31.95
N GLY A 18 -5.60 7.30 -32.44
CA GLY A 18 -6.47 6.47 -31.61
C GLY A 18 -5.68 5.55 -30.69
N LEU A 19 -4.64 4.89 -31.20
CA LEU A 19 -3.73 4.07 -30.41
C LEU A 19 -3.05 4.90 -29.31
N ALA A 20 -2.51 6.08 -29.64
CA ALA A 20 -1.89 6.97 -28.66
C ALA A 20 -2.88 7.39 -27.57
N PHE A 21 -4.12 7.70 -27.94
CA PHE A 21 -5.18 8.05 -26.99
C PHE A 21 -5.55 6.88 -26.08
N VAL A 22 -5.71 5.67 -26.62
CA VAL A 22 -5.97 4.46 -25.83
C VAL A 22 -4.82 4.20 -24.86
N THR A 23 -3.57 4.32 -25.31
CA THR A 23 -2.40 4.20 -24.43
C THR A 23 -2.47 5.19 -23.27
N ILE A 24 -2.75 6.48 -23.54
CA ILE A 24 -2.89 7.49 -22.50
C ILE A 24 -4.00 7.13 -21.50
N LEU A 25 -5.16 6.66 -21.98
CA LEU A 25 -6.26 6.25 -21.12
C LEU A 25 -5.92 5.05 -20.24
N VAL A 26 -5.31 4.01 -20.82
CA VAL A 26 -4.88 2.81 -20.08
C VAL A 26 -3.86 3.20 -19.01
N SER A 27 -2.91 4.05 -19.35
CA SER A 27 -1.88 4.52 -18.42
C SER A 27 -2.45 5.39 -17.31
N ALA A 28 -3.38 6.29 -17.63
CA ALA A 28 -4.08 7.08 -16.61
C ALA A 28 -4.89 6.18 -15.65
N GLY A 29 -5.58 5.16 -16.18
CA GLY A 29 -6.28 4.16 -15.38
C GLY A 29 -5.34 3.35 -14.49
N ALA A 30 -4.20 2.91 -15.01
CA ALA A 30 -3.19 2.18 -14.27
C ALA A 30 -2.57 3.02 -13.13
N ILE A 31 -2.22 4.28 -13.41
CA ILE A 31 -1.73 5.23 -12.41
C ILE A 31 -2.80 5.46 -11.32
N GLY A 32 -4.06 5.60 -11.71
CA GLY A 32 -5.18 5.70 -10.77
C GLY A 32 -5.31 4.48 -9.85
N GLY A 33 -5.22 3.27 -10.42
CA GLY A 33 -5.23 2.02 -9.66
C GLY A 33 -4.06 1.90 -8.68
N ILE A 34 -2.85 2.26 -9.11
CA ILE A 34 -1.66 2.27 -8.25
C ILE A 34 -1.84 3.24 -7.07
N ARG A 35 -2.41 4.42 -7.31
CA ARG A 35 -2.67 5.39 -6.26
C ARG A 35 -3.65 4.87 -5.20
N LEU A 36 -4.68 4.13 -5.62
CA LEU A 36 -5.62 3.49 -4.69
C LEU A 36 -4.94 2.39 -3.87
N LEU A 37 -4.09 1.57 -4.50
CA LEU A 37 -3.29 0.56 -3.80
C LEU A 37 -2.34 1.19 -2.79
N TYR A 38 -1.63 2.25 -3.18
CA TYR A 38 -0.76 3.02 -2.29
C TYR A 38 -1.51 3.53 -1.06
N GLN A 39 -2.68 4.16 -1.26
CA GLN A 39 -3.48 4.68 -0.15
C GLN A 39 -3.91 3.58 0.82
N ARG A 40 -4.30 2.40 0.30
CA ARG A 40 -4.65 1.25 1.13
C ARG A 40 -3.46 0.74 1.95
N LEU A 41 -2.30 0.56 1.32
CA LEU A 41 -1.09 0.09 1.99
C LEU A 41 -0.61 1.07 3.07
N VAL A 42 -0.70 2.38 2.82
CA VAL A 42 -0.36 3.40 3.82
C VAL A 42 -1.36 3.41 4.99
N LEU A 43 -2.65 3.25 4.71
CA LEU A 43 -3.68 3.13 5.75
C LEU A 43 -3.43 1.91 6.63
N GLU A 44 -3.19 0.74 6.01
CA GLU A 44 -2.85 -0.49 6.72
C GLU A 44 -1.57 -0.30 7.56
N ALA A 45 -0.50 0.25 6.98
CA ALA A 45 0.74 0.50 7.69
C ALA A 45 0.55 1.39 8.93
N ARG A 46 -0.31 2.42 8.84
CA ARG A 46 -0.66 3.28 9.97
C ARG A 46 -1.44 2.55 11.04
N GLN A 47 -2.45 1.76 10.66
CA GLN A 47 -3.24 0.98 11.60
C GLN A 47 -2.36 0.02 12.40
N ARG A 48 -1.47 -0.71 11.72
CA ARG A 48 -0.51 -1.60 12.37
C ARG A 48 0.46 -0.86 13.30
N GLN A 49 0.93 0.32 12.89
CA GLN A 49 1.75 1.17 13.75
C GLN A 49 1.00 1.63 15.00
N GLU A 50 -0.28 1.98 14.88
CA GLU A 50 -1.13 2.34 16.02
C GLU A 50 -1.31 1.15 16.97
N MET A 51 -1.48 -0.07 16.44
CA MET A 51 -1.56 -1.29 17.26
C MET A 51 -0.26 -1.58 18.00
N ALA A 52 0.90 -1.41 17.35
CA ALA A 52 2.20 -1.54 18.01
C ALA A 52 2.36 -0.53 19.17
N LEU A 53 1.96 0.73 18.95
CA LEU A 53 1.97 1.76 20.00
C LEU A 53 0.99 1.45 21.13
N LEU A 54 -0.19 0.92 20.81
CA LEU A 54 -1.18 0.50 21.80
C LEU A 54 -0.62 -0.66 22.66
N SER A 55 0.04 -1.65 22.05
CA SER A 55 0.72 -2.73 22.77
C SER A 55 1.79 -2.20 23.73
N ALA A 56 2.64 -1.28 23.24
CA ALA A 56 3.66 -0.64 24.08
C ALA A 56 3.05 0.14 25.24
N ARG A 57 1.91 0.81 25.02
CA ARG A 57 1.15 1.49 26.08
C ARG A 57 0.60 0.50 27.10
N ILE A 58 -0.05 -0.59 26.67
CA ILE A 58 -0.59 -1.62 27.57
C ILE A 58 0.55 -2.20 28.43
N ARG A 59 1.72 -2.46 27.84
CA ARG A 59 2.90 -2.94 28.58
C ARG A 59 3.31 -1.95 29.68
N SER A 60 3.38 -0.66 29.35
CA SER A 60 3.71 0.38 30.33
C SER A 60 2.68 0.43 31.47
N GLU A 61 1.39 0.37 31.14
CA GLU A 61 0.31 0.41 32.13
C GLU A 61 0.31 -0.84 33.02
N ALA A 62 0.62 -2.02 32.47
CA ALA A 62 0.71 -3.26 33.24
C ALA A 62 1.88 -3.23 34.24
N LEU A 63 3.02 -2.67 33.84
CA LEU A 63 4.17 -2.46 34.73
C LEU A 63 3.84 -1.47 35.85
N LEU A 64 3.18 -0.36 35.52
CA LEU A 64 2.72 0.61 36.51
C LEU A 64 1.74 -0.02 37.49
N LEU A 65 0.75 -0.77 37.00
CA LEU A 65 -0.23 -1.45 37.83
C LEU A 65 0.42 -2.47 38.76
N ALA A 66 1.37 -3.28 38.28
CA ALA A 66 2.10 -4.22 39.14
C ALA A 66 2.82 -3.50 40.29
N ASN A 67 3.48 -2.38 39.99
CA ASN A 67 4.17 -1.57 41.00
C ASN A 67 3.18 -0.92 41.99
N SER A 68 2.04 -0.41 41.50
CA SER A 68 1.01 0.18 42.37
C SER A 68 0.33 -0.86 43.26
N VAL A 69 0.08 -2.08 42.75
CA VAL A 69 -0.41 -3.20 43.58
C VAL A 69 0.63 -3.58 44.63
N GLN A 70 1.93 -3.61 44.28
CA GLN A 70 3.00 -3.84 45.24
C GLN A 70 3.07 -2.76 46.33
N GLN A 71 2.93 -1.49 45.95
CA GLN A 71 2.95 -0.38 46.90
C GLN A 71 1.75 -0.44 47.85
N TYR A 72 0.55 -0.69 47.32
CA TYR A 72 -0.67 -0.83 48.11
C TYR A 72 -0.55 -1.91 49.18
N VAL A 73 -0.10 -3.12 48.80
CA VAL A 73 -0.03 -4.20 49.79
C VAL A 73 1.03 -3.97 50.87
N ILE A 74 2.10 -3.21 50.55
CA ILE A 74 3.16 -2.86 51.51
C ILE A 74 2.70 -1.75 52.47
N ASP A 75 1.91 -0.80 51.98
CA ASP A 75 1.38 0.30 52.78
C ASP A 75 0.04 -0.09 53.41
N ALA A 76 0.08 -0.63 54.63
CA ALA A 76 -1.11 -1.09 55.35
C ALA A 76 -2.10 0.05 55.72
N GLU A 77 -1.72 1.33 55.54
CA GLU A 77 -2.63 2.47 55.71
C GLU A 77 -3.31 2.88 54.40
N SER A 78 -3.00 2.21 53.28
CA SER A 78 -3.63 2.46 51.99
C SER A 78 -5.15 2.25 52.10
N GLY A 79 -5.88 3.36 52.02
CA GLY A 79 -7.31 3.37 52.26
C GLY A 79 -8.14 2.86 51.08
N GLU A 80 -9.45 2.73 51.30
CA GLU A 80 -10.44 2.29 50.30
C GLU A 80 -10.36 3.07 48.97
N ALA A 81 -9.96 4.35 49.02
CA ALA A 81 -9.79 5.19 47.84
C ALA A 81 -8.69 4.68 46.88
N GLU A 82 -7.57 4.19 47.43
CA GLU A 82 -6.45 3.67 46.64
C GLU A 82 -6.80 2.29 46.06
N ARG A 83 -7.45 1.44 46.86
CA ARG A 83 -8.02 0.17 46.40
C ARG A 83 -8.96 0.34 45.20
N LEU A 84 -9.81 1.36 45.24
CA LEU A 84 -10.76 1.66 44.18
C LEU A 84 -10.08 2.29 42.95
N ALA A 85 -9.00 3.05 43.13
CA ALA A 85 -8.18 3.55 42.04
C ALA A 85 -7.47 2.40 41.28
N LEU A 86 -6.92 1.43 42.00
CA LEU A 86 -6.33 0.22 41.41
C LEU A 86 -7.36 -0.60 40.63
N GLU A 87 -8.57 -0.75 41.16
CA GLU A 87 -9.65 -1.45 40.46
C GLU A 87 -10.02 -0.75 39.14
N LYS A 88 -10.08 0.58 39.14
CA LYS A 88 -10.29 1.36 37.91
C LYS A 88 -9.13 1.20 36.93
N HIS A 89 -7.89 1.14 37.41
CA HIS A 89 -6.71 0.94 36.56
C HIS A 89 -6.73 -0.45 35.90
N ILE A 90 -7.16 -1.48 36.65
CA ILE A 90 -7.36 -2.83 36.14
C ILE A 90 -8.40 -2.84 34.99
N VAL A 91 -9.54 -2.16 35.18
CA VAL A 91 -10.59 -2.05 34.14
C VAL A 91 -10.10 -1.29 32.91
N MET A 92 -9.34 -0.20 33.10
CA MET A 92 -8.75 0.54 31.99
C MET A 92 -7.82 -0.33 31.14
N LEU A 93 -7.06 -1.23 31.76
CA LEU A 93 -6.15 -2.13 31.04
C LEU A 93 -6.93 -3.12 30.14
N GLU A 94 -8.09 -3.57 30.59
CA GLU A 94 -9.03 -4.39 29.80
C GLU A 94 -9.64 -3.60 28.64
N GLU A 95 -10.00 -2.34 28.84
CA GLU A 95 -10.50 -1.48 27.75
C GLU A 95 -9.44 -1.23 26.67
N LEU A 96 -8.18 -1.00 27.06
CA LEU A 96 -7.08 -0.83 26.12
C LEU A 96 -6.84 -2.11 25.30
N LEU A 97 -6.96 -3.27 25.94
CA LEU A 97 -6.86 -4.56 25.27
C LEU A 97 -8.01 -4.79 24.28
N GLN A 98 -9.25 -4.50 24.67
CA GLN A 98 -10.39 -4.66 23.77
C GLN A 98 -10.22 -3.82 22.50
N ARG A 99 -9.69 -2.60 22.64
CA ARG A 99 -9.35 -1.76 21.47
C ARG A 99 -8.27 -2.38 20.58
N ALA A 100 -7.31 -3.11 21.17
CA ALA A 100 -6.31 -3.84 20.39
C ALA A 100 -6.95 -5.00 19.62
N VAL A 101 -7.88 -5.72 20.25
CA VAL A 101 -8.62 -6.82 19.62
C VAL A 101 -9.48 -6.33 18.45
N ASP A 102 -10.20 -5.23 18.65
CA ASP A 102 -11.08 -4.66 17.63
C ASP A 102 -10.30 -4.12 16.40
N GLY A 103 -9.00 -3.88 16.55
CA GLY A 103 -8.12 -3.35 15.52
C GLY A 103 -7.46 -4.41 14.61
N ILE A 104 -7.67 -5.69 14.88
CA ILE A 104 -6.95 -6.79 14.21
C ILE A 104 -7.64 -7.24 12.93
N ASN A 105 -6.82 -7.71 12.00
CA ASN A 105 -7.33 -8.47 10.85
C ASN A 105 -7.59 -9.94 11.23
N PRO A 106 -8.87 -10.40 11.28
CA PRO A 106 -9.20 -11.78 11.65
C PRO A 106 -8.71 -12.83 10.63
N ASP A 107 -8.37 -12.41 9.41
CA ASP A 107 -7.85 -13.32 8.38
C ASP A 107 -6.35 -13.62 8.56
N ASN A 108 -5.66 -12.89 9.44
CA ASN A 108 -4.26 -13.09 9.72
C ASN A 108 -4.08 -14.01 10.95
N VAL A 109 -3.73 -15.27 10.70
CA VAL A 109 -3.60 -16.32 11.72
C VAL A 109 -2.52 -15.95 12.76
N ASP A 110 -1.36 -15.45 12.32
CA ASP A 110 -0.26 -15.12 13.23
C ASP A 110 -0.62 -13.97 14.17
N GLU A 111 -1.29 -12.95 13.64
CA GLU A 111 -1.79 -11.80 14.39
C GLU A 111 -2.88 -12.20 15.39
N SER A 112 -3.80 -13.08 14.96
CA SER A 112 -4.83 -13.64 15.81
C SER A 112 -4.25 -14.47 16.97
N ILE A 113 -3.21 -15.26 16.72
CA ILE A 113 -2.51 -16.03 17.75
C ILE A 113 -1.79 -15.09 18.72
N ALA A 114 -1.03 -14.12 18.21
CA ALA A 114 -0.27 -13.19 19.04
C ALA A 114 -1.17 -12.39 19.98
N VAL A 115 -2.29 -11.88 19.48
CA VAL A 115 -3.25 -11.17 20.34
C VAL A 115 -4.02 -12.11 21.24
N GLY A 116 -4.38 -13.31 20.78
CA GLY A 116 -5.00 -14.32 21.64
C GLY A 116 -4.15 -14.62 22.88
N LEU A 117 -2.83 -14.76 22.69
CA LEU A 117 -1.87 -14.94 23.78
C LEU A 117 -1.76 -13.71 24.68
N ALA A 118 -1.65 -12.51 24.10
CA ALA A 118 -1.62 -11.25 24.87
C ALA A 118 -2.90 -11.08 25.71
N LEU A 119 -4.07 -11.39 25.13
CA LEU A 119 -5.36 -11.33 25.80
C LEU A 119 -5.46 -12.31 26.95
N GLN A 120 -5.05 -13.57 26.73
CA GLN A 120 -5.00 -14.58 27.78
C GLN A 120 -4.09 -14.16 28.93
N ASN A 121 -2.91 -13.61 28.63
CA ASN A 121 -1.95 -13.19 29.64
C ASN A 121 -2.41 -11.94 30.41
N ILE A 122 -3.05 -10.98 29.74
CA ILE A 122 -3.67 -9.82 30.42
C ILE A 122 -4.78 -10.26 31.36
N MET A 123 -5.66 -11.15 30.90
CA MET A 123 -6.75 -11.67 31.74
C MET A 123 -6.21 -12.39 32.97
N SER A 124 -5.16 -13.19 32.79
CA SER A 124 -4.49 -13.90 33.87
C SER A 124 -3.82 -12.93 34.86
N PHE A 125 -3.10 -11.92 34.34
CA PHE A 125 -2.49 -10.86 35.13
C PHE A 125 -3.53 -10.09 35.94
N LYS A 126 -4.65 -9.68 35.33
CA LYS A 126 -5.78 -9.02 36.00
C LYS A 126 -6.34 -9.83 37.17
N VAL A 127 -6.65 -11.10 36.92
CA VAL A 127 -7.20 -11.99 37.96
C VAL A 127 -6.22 -12.12 39.12
N GLN A 128 -4.93 -12.24 38.82
CA GLN A 128 -3.90 -12.31 39.84
C GLN A 128 -3.76 -11.00 40.63
N SER A 129 -3.77 -9.84 39.97
CA SER A 129 -3.73 -8.53 40.64
C SER A 129 -4.91 -8.35 41.59
N ARG A 130 -6.15 -8.66 41.15
CA ARG A 130 -7.34 -8.60 42.02
C ARG A 130 -7.21 -9.51 43.23
N ARG A 131 -6.77 -10.75 43.01
CA ARG A 131 -6.56 -11.74 44.08
C ARG A 131 -5.58 -11.23 45.14
N ILE A 132 -4.50 -10.55 44.74
CA ILE A 132 -3.53 -9.97 45.66
C ILE A 132 -4.16 -8.87 46.52
N LEU A 133 -4.96 -7.99 45.90
CA LEU A 133 -5.65 -6.92 46.63
C LEU A 133 -6.63 -7.50 47.65
N ASP A 134 -7.46 -8.45 47.23
CA ASP A 134 -8.46 -9.08 48.10
C ASP A 134 -7.81 -9.84 49.28
N LEU A 135 -6.66 -10.48 49.04
CA LEU A 135 -5.88 -11.15 50.10
C LEU A 135 -5.23 -10.15 51.05
N SER A 136 -4.72 -9.04 50.51
CA SER A 136 -4.12 -7.99 51.34
C SER A 136 -5.17 -7.36 52.26
N ASP A 137 -6.37 -7.12 51.75
CA ASP A 137 -7.52 -6.63 52.52
C ASP A 137 -7.92 -7.62 53.64
N GLN A 138 -7.81 -8.94 53.39
CA GLN A 138 -8.09 -10.00 54.37
C GLN A 138 -6.99 -10.17 55.42
N GLU A 139 -5.72 -10.06 55.01
CA GLU A 139 -4.55 -10.20 55.89
C GLU A 139 -4.20 -8.91 56.64
N GLY A 140 -4.82 -7.78 56.27
CA GLY A 140 -4.52 -6.46 56.83
C GLY A 140 -3.17 -5.90 56.36
N GLY A 141 -2.77 -6.20 55.13
CA GLY A 141 -1.50 -5.76 54.52
C GLY A 141 -0.71 -6.88 53.84
N PHE A 142 0.62 -6.82 53.91
CA PHE A 142 1.52 -7.75 53.22
C PHE A 142 1.77 -9.06 53.99
N GLY A 143 0.72 -9.85 54.19
CA GLY A 143 0.80 -11.15 54.86
C GLY A 143 1.45 -12.26 54.01
N PRO A 144 1.58 -13.48 54.58
CA PRO A 144 2.29 -14.58 53.94
C PRO A 144 1.64 -15.05 52.64
N GLU A 145 0.30 -15.08 52.54
CA GLU A 145 -0.37 -15.50 51.33
C GLU A 145 -0.36 -14.38 50.28
N THR A 146 -0.54 -13.12 50.69
CA THR A 146 -0.39 -11.94 49.82
C THR A 146 1.00 -11.90 49.20
N LYS A 147 2.05 -12.13 49.99
CA LYS A 147 3.43 -12.21 49.51
C LYS A 147 3.63 -13.33 48.49
N ARG A 148 3.13 -14.54 48.77
CA ARG A 148 3.23 -15.67 47.85
C ARG A 148 2.56 -15.38 46.50
N GLN A 149 1.38 -14.74 46.53
CA GLN A 149 0.68 -14.36 45.31
C GLN A 149 1.36 -13.22 44.57
N MET A 150 1.95 -12.26 45.30
CA MET A 150 2.77 -11.19 44.73
C MET A 150 3.99 -11.76 43.99
N ASP A 151 4.71 -12.70 44.62
CA ASP A 151 5.84 -13.37 43.99
C ASP A 151 5.40 -14.06 42.69
N ALA A 152 4.24 -14.73 42.68
CA ALA A 152 3.69 -15.33 41.47
C ALA A 152 3.34 -14.28 40.39
N LEU A 153 2.78 -13.13 40.77
CA LEU A 153 2.51 -12.02 39.83
C LEU A 153 3.79 -11.55 39.15
N LEU A 154 4.84 -11.30 39.93
CA LEU A 154 6.10 -10.73 39.44
C LEU A 154 6.97 -11.75 38.69
N GLN A 155 6.93 -13.03 39.07
CA GLN A 155 7.79 -14.07 38.49
C GLN A 155 7.15 -14.82 37.32
N HIS A 156 5.82 -14.84 37.20
CA HIS A 156 5.12 -15.60 36.18
C HIS A 156 4.18 -14.74 35.33
N TYR A 157 3.21 -14.07 35.95
CA TYR A 157 2.16 -13.39 35.18
C TYR A 157 2.67 -12.12 34.46
N GLN A 158 3.45 -11.29 35.14
CA GLN A 158 4.01 -10.06 34.56
C GLN A 158 5.00 -10.38 33.42
N PRO A 159 5.99 -11.27 33.56
CA PRO A 159 6.92 -11.57 32.47
C PRO A 159 6.25 -12.18 31.23
N GLU A 160 5.30 -13.11 31.41
CA GLU A 160 4.55 -13.70 30.29
C GLU A 160 3.70 -12.65 29.57
N LEU A 161 3.06 -11.75 30.32
CA LEU A 161 2.35 -10.62 29.76
C LEU A 161 3.27 -9.72 28.92
N ILE A 162 4.36 -9.24 29.51
CA ILE A 162 5.32 -8.36 28.82
C ILE A 162 5.84 -9.01 27.54
N LYS A 163 6.22 -10.29 27.61
CA LYS A 163 6.71 -11.03 26.46
C LYS A 163 5.66 -11.13 25.35
N SER A 164 4.41 -11.49 25.68
CA SER A 164 3.35 -11.58 24.68
C SER A 164 3.04 -10.23 24.01
N LEU A 165 3.10 -9.13 24.77
CA LEU A 165 2.93 -7.78 24.23
C LEU A 165 4.10 -7.34 23.35
N GLU A 166 5.33 -7.71 23.71
CA GLU A 166 6.52 -7.47 22.89
C GLU A 166 6.49 -8.25 21.58
N ASP A 167 6.07 -9.51 21.61
CA ASP A 167 5.97 -10.33 20.42
C ASP A 167 4.89 -9.78 19.48
N PHE A 168 3.75 -9.34 20.03
CA PHE A 168 2.71 -8.65 19.26
C PHE A 168 3.21 -7.30 18.70
N GLU A 169 3.89 -6.47 19.50
CA GLU A 169 4.48 -5.20 19.06
C GLU A 169 5.46 -5.40 17.90
N LYS A 170 6.32 -6.43 17.97
CA LYS A 170 7.28 -6.77 16.92
C LYS A 170 6.58 -7.22 15.64
N LEU A 171 5.53 -8.04 15.77
CA LEU A 171 4.73 -8.51 14.63
C LEU A 171 4.11 -7.33 13.90
N GLU A 172 3.39 -6.46 14.62
CA GLU A 172 2.74 -5.28 14.06
C GLU A 172 3.75 -4.27 13.50
N GLY A 173 4.85 -4.03 14.22
CA GLY A 173 5.91 -3.15 13.76
C GLY A 173 6.61 -3.64 12.49
N SER A 174 6.79 -4.96 12.35
CA SER A 174 7.36 -5.57 11.14
C SER A 174 6.40 -5.47 9.96
N ALA A 175 5.12 -5.76 10.19
CA ALA A 175 4.11 -5.69 9.16
C ALA A 175 3.82 -4.25 8.70
N ALA A 176 3.88 -3.27 9.60
CA ALA A 176 3.83 -1.84 9.27
C ALA A 176 5.00 -1.43 8.36
N LYS A 177 6.23 -1.82 8.72
CA LYS A 177 7.43 -1.55 7.89
C LYS A 177 7.33 -2.18 6.51
N SER A 178 6.87 -3.43 6.44
CA SER A 178 6.65 -4.12 5.16
C SER A 178 5.61 -3.38 4.30
N SER A 179 4.51 -2.95 4.89
CA SER A 179 3.44 -2.22 4.19
C SER A 179 3.92 -0.85 3.67
N TYR A 180 4.69 -0.11 4.46
CA TYR A 180 5.34 1.14 4.00
C TYR A 180 6.33 0.88 2.86
N ALA A 181 7.19 -0.14 2.97
CA ALA A 181 8.14 -0.47 1.92
C ALA A 181 7.43 -0.86 0.59
N GLN A 182 6.34 -1.62 0.68
CA GLN A 182 5.51 -1.93 -0.49
C GLN A 182 4.87 -0.66 -1.07
N ALA A 183 4.30 0.20 -0.22
CA ALA A 183 3.72 1.46 -0.65
C ALA A 183 4.73 2.34 -1.41
N ASP A 184 5.97 2.45 -0.92
CA ASP A 184 7.02 3.22 -1.58
C ASP A 184 7.36 2.66 -2.97
N ILE A 185 7.50 1.34 -3.10
CA ILE A 185 7.75 0.66 -4.39
C ILE A 185 6.64 0.99 -5.40
N TYR A 186 5.36 0.89 -4.98
CA TYR A 186 4.24 1.17 -5.87
C TYR A 186 4.13 2.66 -6.24
N SER A 187 4.39 3.58 -5.30
CA SER A 187 4.19 5.01 -5.53
C SER A 187 5.16 5.59 -6.56
N LEU A 188 6.46 5.30 -6.43
CA LEU A 188 7.49 6.00 -7.18
C LEU A 188 7.95 5.18 -8.40
N HIS A 189 8.38 3.94 -8.18
CA HIS A 189 8.99 3.16 -9.26
C HIS A 189 7.99 2.72 -10.32
N LEU A 190 6.84 2.17 -9.89
CA LEU A 190 5.85 1.66 -10.85
C LEU A 190 5.16 2.79 -11.63
N THR A 191 4.83 3.90 -10.96
CA THR A 191 4.25 5.09 -11.62
C THR A 191 5.20 5.68 -12.65
N ILE A 192 6.49 5.85 -12.31
CA ILE A 192 7.51 6.36 -13.25
C ILE A 192 7.67 5.39 -14.42
N PHE A 193 7.75 4.08 -14.16
CA PHE A 193 7.90 3.07 -15.19
C PHE A 193 6.74 3.09 -16.20
N ILE A 194 5.49 3.12 -15.70
CA ILE A 194 4.31 3.22 -16.58
C ILE A 194 4.32 4.54 -17.35
N ALA A 195 4.64 5.66 -16.71
CA ALA A 195 4.73 6.95 -17.38
C ALA A 195 5.77 6.94 -18.51
N MET A 196 6.96 6.38 -18.27
CA MET A 196 8.02 6.24 -19.28
C MET A 196 7.60 5.33 -20.43
N LEU A 197 7.00 4.17 -20.14
CA LEU A 197 6.55 3.23 -21.16
C LEU A 197 5.43 3.83 -22.02
N SER A 198 4.54 4.60 -21.40
CA SER A 198 3.48 5.35 -22.10
C SER A 198 4.05 6.44 -23.00
N ALA A 199 5.02 7.21 -22.50
CA ALA A 199 5.70 8.22 -23.29
C ALA A 199 6.42 7.61 -24.50
N ALA A 200 7.14 6.49 -24.30
CA ALA A 200 7.79 5.76 -25.38
C ALA A 200 6.79 5.25 -26.42
N ALA A 201 5.66 4.69 -26.00
CA ALA A 201 4.60 4.22 -26.90
C ALA A 201 3.96 5.36 -27.70
N VAL A 202 3.74 6.53 -27.09
CA VAL A 202 3.22 7.72 -27.78
C VAL A 202 4.24 8.24 -28.81
N VAL A 203 5.51 8.35 -28.42
CA VAL A 203 6.60 8.75 -29.34
C VAL A 203 6.70 7.77 -30.51
N PHE A 204 6.62 6.47 -30.24
CA PHE A 204 6.64 5.44 -31.28
C PHE A 204 5.43 5.54 -32.21
N ALA A 205 4.22 5.73 -31.68
CA ALA A 205 3.00 5.89 -32.50
C ALA A 205 3.08 7.12 -33.41
N ILE A 206 3.59 8.25 -32.89
CA ILE A 206 3.81 9.48 -33.67
C ILE A 206 4.90 9.24 -34.73
N GLY A 207 6.04 8.66 -34.34
CA GLY A 207 7.15 8.36 -35.23
C GLY A 207 6.74 7.45 -36.39
N MET A 208 6.02 6.37 -36.10
CA MET A 208 5.46 5.47 -37.12
C MET A 208 4.46 6.19 -38.02
N SER A 209 3.58 7.03 -37.48
CA SER A 209 2.64 7.82 -38.29
C SER A 209 3.36 8.71 -39.30
N VAL A 210 4.41 9.41 -38.85
CA VAL A 210 5.21 10.30 -39.70
C VAL A 210 6.00 9.50 -40.74
N TRP A 211 6.59 8.37 -40.35
CA TRP A 211 7.34 7.50 -41.23
C TRP A 211 6.45 6.90 -42.34
N LEU A 212 5.30 6.32 -41.98
CA LEU A 212 4.30 5.81 -42.93
C LEU A 212 3.77 6.91 -43.84
N ALA A 213 3.53 8.11 -43.30
CA ALA A 213 3.08 9.26 -44.08
C ALA A 213 4.10 9.63 -45.16
N LYS A 214 5.38 9.74 -44.79
CA LYS A 214 6.46 10.13 -45.70
C LYS A 214 6.79 9.06 -46.73
N ARG A 215 6.82 7.79 -46.32
CA ARG A 215 7.38 6.71 -47.13
C ARG A 215 6.35 5.97 -47.98
N LEU A 216 5.09 5.94 -47.55
CA LEU A 216 4.03 5.22 -48.27
C LEU A 216 2.93 6.16 -48.76
N ILE A 217 2.33 6.94 -47.86
CA ILE A 217 1.12 7.71 -48.18
C ILE A 217 1.39 8.82 -49.20
N ILE A 218 2.40 9.67 -48.96
CA ILE A 218 2.72 10.80 -49.86
C ILE A 218 3.10 10.29 -51.26
N PRO A 219 4.02 9.31 -51.41
CA PRO A 219 4.33 8.72 -52.71
C PRO A 219 3.11 8.09 -53.39
N LEU A 220 2.31 7.31 -52.67
CA LEU A 220 1.14 6.62 -53.25
C LEU A 220 0.06 7.60 -53.71
N THR A 221 -0.12 8.69 -52.96
CA THR A 221 -1.06 9.77 -53.35
C THR A 221 -0.54 10.48 -54.60
N ALA A 222 0.76 10.78 -54.68
CA ALA A 222 1.37 11.38 -55.87
C ALA A 222 1.24 10.48 -57.10
N LEU A 223 1.48 9.17 -56.98
CA LEU A 223 1.26 8.21 -58.07
C LEU A 223 -0.21 8.18 -58.50
N THR A 224 -1.14 8.12 -57.54
CA THR A 224 -2.59 8.05 -57.83
C THR A 224 -3.10 9.33 -58.49
N GLU A 225 -2.65 10.51 -58.07
CA GLU A 225 -3.03 11.79 -58.67
C GLU A 225 -2.50 11.91 -60.11
N ASN A 226 -1.25 11.49 -60.37
CA ASN A 226 -0.68 11.52 -61.71
C ASN A 226 -1.39 10.56 -62.68
N VAL A 227 -1.74 9.34 -62.24
CA VAL A 227 -2.51 8.39 -63.05
C VAL A 227 -3.92 8.91 -63.36
N LYS A 228 -4.59 9.58 -62.41
CA LYS A 228 -5.94 10.14 -62.61
C LYS A 228 -5.97 11.38 -63.51
N LEU A 229 -4.87 12.12 -63.60
CA LEU A 229 -4.72 13.30 -64.46
C LEU A 229 -4.38 12.94 -65.91
N GLN A 230 -4.38 11.64 -66.28
CA GLN A 230 -4.20 11.17 -67.66
C GLN A 230 -5.56 10.88 -68.36
N PRO A 231 -6.23 11.89 -68.94
CA PRO A 231 -6.89 11.73 -70.21
C PRO A 231 -5.93 12.29 -71.28
N GLU A 232 -5.36 11.40 -72.09
CA GLU A 232 -4.73 11.67 -73.38
C GLU A 232 -3.93 12.99 -73.52
N LEU A 233 -2.59 12.87 -73.60
CA LEU A 233 -1.60 13.91 -73.91
C LEU A 233 -1.16 14.84 -72.76
N SER A 234 -0.24 14.34 -71.92
CA SER A 234 1.12 14.93 -71.80
C SER A 234 1.91 14.27 -70.67
N LEU A 235 2.90 13.44 -71.02
CA LEU A 235 3.95 12.90 -70.13
C LEU A 235 4.97 13.99 -69.77
N GLN A 236 4.52 15.18 -69.35
CA GLN A 236 5.41 16.34 -69.16
C GLN A 236 5.70 16.68 -67.69
N ARG A 237 5.09 15.98 -66.73
CA ARG A 237 5.43 16.17 -65.30
C ARG A 237 6.03 14.88 -64.72
N PRO A 238 7.33 14.86 -64.41
CA PRO A 238 7.94 13.72 -63.75
C PRO A 238 7.33 13.54 -62.37
N ILE A 239 7.00 12.30 -62.02
CA ILE A 239 6.62 11.91 -60.67
C ILE A 239 7.90 11.91 -59.83
N GLU A 240 8.17 13.01 -59.13
CA GLU A 240 9.32 13.14 -58.24
C GLU A 240 9.07 12.41 -56.92
N ILE A 241 9.36 11.11 -56.90
CA ILE A 241 9.44 10.31 -55.67
C ILE A 241 10.89 9.88 -55.51
N SER A 242 11.53 10.39 -54.47
CA SER A 242 12.97 10.22 -54.19
C SER A 242 13.25 9.14 -53.13
N THR A 243 12.43 8.08 -53.07
CA THR A 243 12.61 6.98 -52.10
C THR A 243 13.28 5.79 -52.75
N ASP A 244 14.28 5.18 -52.11
CA ASP A 244 15.00 4.00 -52.64
C ASP A 244 14.28 2.68 -52.29
N ASP A 245 12.95 2.68 -52.35
CA ASP A 245 12.08 1.54 -52.03
C ASP A 245 11.12 1.21 -53.17
N GLU A 246 10.21 0.27 -52.95
CA GLU A 246 9.25 -0.19 -53.96
C GLU A 246 8.43 0.97 -54.56
N MET A 247 8.19 2.03 -53.78
CA MET A 247 7.46 3.21 -54.23
C MET A 247 8.28 4.08 -55.19
N GLY A 248 9.59 4.18 -54.99
CA GLY A 248 10.49 4.85 -55.94
C GLY A 248 10.72 4.03 -57.21
N ALA A 249 10.83 2.71 -57.08
CA ALA A 249 10.91 1.81 -58.24
C ALA A 249 9.64 1.92 -59.13
N LEU A 250 8.46 1.97 -58.50
CA LEU A 250 7.19 2.20 -59.20
C LEU A 250 7.13 3.57 -59.87
N ALA A 251 7.61 4.63 -59.20
CA ALA A 251 7.65 5.98 -59.76
C ALA A 251 8.57 6.08 -60.99
N GLN A 252 9.75 5.45 -60.94
CA GLN A 252 10.66 5.37 -62.08
C GLN A 252 10.03 4.58 -63.24
N ALA A 253 9.37 3.45 -62.96
CA ALA A 253 8.67 2.66 -63.97
C ALA A 253 7.49 3.39 -64.62
N LEU A 254 6.84 4.33 -63.92
CA LEU A 254 5.73 5.15 -64.45
C LEU A 254 6.20 6.41 -65.19
N ASN A 255 7.43 6.86 -64.95
CA ASN A 255 8.04 8.00 -65.64
C ASN A 255 8.70 7.62 -66.98
N HIS A 256 8.87 6.32 -67.25
CA HIS A 256 9.48 5.76 -68.46
C HIS A 256 8.45 4.99 -69.29
#